data_AF-A0A840A918-F1
#
_entry.id   AF-A0A840A918-F1
#
_cell.length_a   1.000
_cell.length_b   1.000
_cell.length_c   1.000
_cell.angle_alpha   90.00
_cell.angle_beta   90.00
_cell.angle_gamma   90.00
#
_symmetry.space_group_name_H-M   'P 1'
#
loop_
_entity.id
_entity.type
_entity.pdbx_description
1 polymer ?
#
loop_
_entity_poly.entity_id
_entity_poly.type
_entity_poly.pdbx_seq_one_letter_code
_entity_poly.pdbx_strand_id
1 'polypeptide(L)'
;MRYTSGNYEAFVRPRKPAGVENKTAWFVGSGLAALAGAAFLIRDGQMPGNRITILEQQQLPGGALDGIKEPDKGFIIRGGREMEEHFECLWDLYRSIPSLEVEGASVLDEFYWLDKDDPNSSLQRATVNCGQNAHTDGLFTLSEQAQKEIIKFFLATRQDMENKRITEVFGEEFLSSNFWLYWRTMFAFQDWHSALEMKLYLHRFIRQFRSGSHRYPAFRSGSPSPAGHHLSRAKSCEGRLHLVPPRPPAPGAWLHAAAFCSDAHSPLPYSDRVQRNRDFVLNSQQREVRHIGEG
;
A
#
# COMPACT_ATOMS: atom_id res chain seq x y z
N MET A 1 -17.71 -20.48 -9.88
CA MET A 1 -17.33 -19.92 -8.55
C MET A 1 -18.54 -19.24 -7.93
N ARG A 2 -18.58 -19.12 -6.59
CA ARG A 2 -19.60 -18.38 -5.83
C ARG A 2 -18.88 -17.45 -4.86
N TYR A 3 -19.39 -16.23 -4.69
CA TYR A 3 -18.89 -15.32 -3.64
C TYR A 3 -19.53 -15.65 -2.30
N THR A 4 -18.71 -15.69 -1.27
CA THR A 4 -19.09 -15.95 0.11
C THR A 4 -18.36 -14.99 1.04
N SER A 5 -18.81 -14.91 2.30
CA SER A 5 -18.15 -14.15 3.35
C SER A 5 -18.45 -14.80 4.71
N GLY A 6 -17.61 -14.51 5.70
CA GLY A 6 -17.73 -15.04 7.06
C GLY A 6 -16.95 -16.32 7.33
N ASN A 7 -16.85 -16.64 8.61
CA ASN A 7 -15.91 -17.64 9.13
C ASN A 7 -16.15 -19.06 8.62
N TYR A 8 -17.40 -19.43 8.31
CA TYR A 8 -17.73 -20.78 7.86
C TYR A 8 -16.98 -21.15 6.59
N GLU A 9 -17.06 -20.30 5.56
CA GLU A 9 -16.36 -20.53 4.29
C GLU A 9 -14.86 -20.22 4.40
N ALA A 10 -14.48 -19.29 5.30
CA ALA A 10 -13.07 -18.95 5.50
C ALA A 10 -12.25 -20.07 6.16
N PHE A 11 -12.84 -20.92 7.01
CA PHE A 11 -12.09 -21.98 7.73
C PHE A 11 -12.25 -23.38 7.12
N VAL A 12 -13.19 -23.57 6.20
CA VAL A 12 -13.39 -24.85 5.52
C VAL A 12 -12.28 -25.08 4.49
N ARG A 13 -11.78 -26.32 4.43
CA ARG A 13 -10.82 -26.76 3.41
C ARG A 13 -11.57 -27.42 2.25
N PRO A 14 -11.22 -27.10 0.99
CA PRO A 14 -11.87 -27.70 -0.17
C PRO A 14 -11.49 -29.18 -0.33
N ARG A 15 -12.40 -29.96 -0.92
CA ARG A 15 -12.09 -31.32 -1.38
C ARG A 15 -11.16 -31.25 -2.59
N LYS A 16 -10.33 -32.28 -2.78
CA LYS A 16 -9.46 -32.40 -3.96
C LYS A 16 -10.29 -32.29 -5.24
N PRO A 17 -9.99 -31.34 -6.15
CA PRO A 17 -10.68 -31.24 -7.42
C PRO A 17 -10.48 -32.49 -8.28
N ALA A 18 -11.55 -32.94 -8.95
CA ALA A 18 -11.50 -34.12 -9.80
C ALA A 18 -10.52 -33.95 -10.98
N GLY A 19 -9.70 -34.97 -11.22
CA GLY A 19 -8.78 -35.03 -12.36
C GLY A 19 -7.57 -34.10 -12.26
N VAL A 20 -7.30 -33.48 -11.10
CA VAL A 20 -6.22 -32.49 -10.97
C VAL A 20 -4.83 -33.09 -11.19
N GLU A 21 -4.65 -34.36 -10.84
CA GLU A 21 -3.42 -35.13 -11.08
C GLU A 21 -3.01 -35.21 -12.57
N ASN A 22 -3.97 -35.05 -13.48
CA ASN A 22 -3.75 -35.13 -14.93
C ASN A 22 -3.64 -33.74 -15.59
N LYS A 23 -3.68 -32.66 -14.80
CA LYS A 23 -3.61 -31.27 -15.29
C LYS A 23 -2.20 -30.70 -15.11
N THR A 24 -1.89 -29.65 -15.87
CA THR A 24 -0.70 -28.82 -15.70
C THR A 24 -1.10 -27.36 -15.73
N ALA A 25 -0.32 -26.49 -15.10
CA ALA A 25 -0.55 -25.06 -15.06
C ALA A 25 0.70 -24.31 -15.49
N TRP A 26 0.50 -23.27 -16.30
CA TRP A 26 1.58 -22.42 -16.81
C TRP A 26 1.24 -20.97 -16.50
N PHE A 27 2.11 -20.30 -15.76
CA PHE A 27 2.02 -18.87 -15.50
C PHE A 27 3.05 -18.12 -16.34
N VAL A 28 2.62 -17.06 -17.01
CA VAL A 28 3.51 -16.13 -17.72
C VAL A 28 3.74 -14.91 -16.84
N GLY A 29 4.98 -14.73 -16.41
CA GLY A 29 5.41 -13.80 -15.36
C GLY A 29 5.35 -14.42 -13.97
N SER A 30 6.20 -13.93 -13.07
CA SER A 30 6.33 -14.36 -11.67
C SER A 30 6.00 -13.25 -10.66
N GLY A 31 5.15 -12.30 -11.06
CA GLY A 31 4.58 -11.32 -10.13
C GLY A 31 3.64 -11.94 -9.11
N LEU A 32 3.18 -11.13 -8.14
CA LEU A 32 2.28 -11.56 -7.06
C LEU A 32 1.09 -12.42 -7.54
N ALA A 33 0.46 -12.07 -8.67
CA ALA A 33 -0.68 -12.79 -9.20
C ALA A 33 -0.35 -14.25 -9.59
N ALA A 34 0.80 -14.47 -10.23
CA ALA A 34 1.24 -15.80 -10.63
C ALA A 34 1.65 -16.64 -9.43
N LEU A 35 2.41 -16.03 -8.50
CA LEU A 35 2.83 -16.70 -7.26
C LEU A 35 1.63 -17.07 -6.38
N ALA A 36 0.66 -16.16 -6.24
CA ALA A 36 -0.59 -16.43 -5.55
C ALA A 36 -1.39 -17.56 -6.24
N GLY A 37 -1.50 -17.51 -7.57
CA GLY A 37 -2.15 -18.56 -8.34
C GLY A 37 -1.52 -19.94 -8.14
N ALA A 38 -0.18 -20.02 -8.18
CA ALA A 38 0.55 -21.25 -7.91
C ALA A 38 0.32 -21.74 -6.47
N ALA A 39 0.35 -20.85 -5.48
CA ALA A 39 0.09 -21.19 -4.08
C ALA A 39 -1.34 -21.74 -3.88
N PHE A 40 -2.37 -21.12 -4.48
CA PHE A 40 -3.73 -21.65 -4.45
C PHE A 40 -3.87 -22.99 -5.19
N LEU A 41 -3.17 -23.19 -6.30
CA LEU A 41 -3.16 -24.50 -7.00
C LEU A 41 -2.57 -25.61 -6.14
N ILE A 42 -1.51 -25.30 -5.37
CA ILE A 42 -0.91 -26.25 -4.43
C ILE A 42 -1.87 -26.49 -3.26
N ARG A 43 -2.30 -25.43 -2.58
CA ARG A 43 -3.07 -25.50 -1.33
C ARG A 43 -4.48 -26.04 -1.51
N ASP A 44 -5.23 -25.43 -2.42
CA ASP A 44 -6.67 -25.69 -2.60
C ASP A 44 -6.92 -26.60 -3.80
N GLY A 45 -6.14 -26.40 -4.86
CA GLY A 45 -6.15 -27.27 -6.03
C GLY A 45 -5.55 -28.64 -5.76
N GLN A 46 -4.69 -28.78 -4.75
CA GLN A 46 -3.94 -30.01 -4.46
C GLN A 46 -3.22 -30.54 -5.71
N MET A 47 -2.77 -29.63 -6.58
CA MET A 47 -1.98 -29.93 -7.76
C MET A 47 -0.53 -30.20 -7.34
N PRO A 48 0.10 -31.29 -7.81
CA PRO A 48 1.52 -31.53 -7.56
C PRO A 48 2.37 -30.38 -8.12
N GLY A 49 3.32 -29.88 -7.31
CA GLY A 49 4.14 -28.71 -7.68
C GLY A 49 4.94 -28.91 -8.97
N ASN A 50 5.37 -30.15 -9.27
CA ASN A 50 6.07 -30.49 -10.52
C ASN A 50 5.19 -30.38 -11.79
N ARG A 51 3.90 -30.04 -11.66
CA ARG A 51 2.98 -29.76 -12.77
C ARG A 51 2.64 -28.27 -12.91
N ILE A 52 3.28 -27.42 -12.11
CA ILE A 52 3.12 -25.96 -12.13
C ILE A 52 4.41 -25.36 -12.64
N THR A 53 4.36 -24.69 -13.78
CA THR A 53 5.50 -23.99 -14.38
C THR A 53 5.25 -22.48 -14.34
N ILE A 54 6.22 -21.73 -13.84
CA ILE A 54 6.21 -20.25 -13.87
C ILE A 54 7.32 -19.80 -14.81
N LEU A 55 6.96 -19.03 -15.83
CA LEU A 55 7.87 -18.50 -16.83
C LEU A 55 8.18 -17.04 -16.51
N GLU A 56 9.38 -16.75 -16.04
CA GLU A 56 9.85 -15.39 -15.74
C GLU A 56 10.89 -14.92 -16.77
N GLN A 57 10.77 -13.67 -17.20
CA GLN A 57 11.73 -13.03 -18.11
C GLN A 57 12.92 -12.44 -17.34
N GLN A 58 12.68 -11.92 -16.14
CA GLN A 58 13.68 -11.37 -15.24
C GLN A 58 14.51 -12.47 -14.57
N GLN A 59 15.61 -12.08 -13.92
CA GLN A 59 16.45 -13.02 -13.16
C GLN A 59 15.86 -13.39 -11.80
N LEU A 60 15.03 -12.51 -11.24
CA LEU A 60 14.42 -12.69 -9.92
C LEU A 60 12.90 -12.64 -10.03
N PRO A 61 12.18 -13.41 -9.20
CA PRO A 61 10.74 -13.35 -9.15
C PRO A 61 10.21 -12.11 -8.41
N GLY A 62 8.89 -11.91 -8.43
CA GLY A 62 8.19 -10.91 -7.63
C GLY A 62 7.62 -9.75 -8.45
N GLY A 63 8.10 -9.54 -9.69
CA GLY A 63 7.57 -8.51 -10.58
C GLY A 63 7.64 -7.13 -9.94
N ALA A 64 6.50 -6.51 -9.62
CA ALA A 64 6.41 -5.16 -9.04
C ALA A 64 6.55 -5.08 -7.50
N LEU A 65 6.98 -6.18 -6.84
CA LEU A 65 7.19 -6.29 -5.40
C LEU A 65 8.68 -6.47 -5.04
N ASP A 66 9.57 -5.83 -5.77
CA ASP A 66 11.01 -5.92 -5.52
C ASP A 66 11.51 -4.89 -4.51
N GLY A 67 12.55 -5.29 -3.80
CA GLY A 67 13.48 -4.42 -3.11
C GLY A 67 14.87 -5.01 -3.30
N ILE A 68 15.71 -4.37 -4.11
CA ILE A 68 17.03 -4.89 -4.46
C ILE A 68 18.13 -3.93 -4.04
N LYS A 69 19.26 -4.50 -3.63
CA LYS A 69 20.51 -3.75 -3.48
C LYS A 69 21.28 -3.85 -4.78
N GLU A 70 21.22 -2.80 -5.57
CA GLU A 70 21.96 -2.71 -6.82
C GLU A 70 23.38 -2.22 -6.55
N PRO A 71 24.44 -2.98 -6.91
CA PRO A 71 25.82 -2.71 -6.48
C PRO A 71 26.28 -1.26 -6.74
N ASP A 72 25.98 -0.72 -7.91
CA ASP A 72 26.45 0.61 -8.33
C ASP A 72 25.44 1.74 -8.05
N LYS A 73 24.19 1.41 -7.70
CA LYS A 73 23.10 2.40 -7.52
C LYS A 73 22.59 2.51 -6.08
N GLY A 74 22.88 1.53 -5.24
CA GLY A 74 22.35 1.43 -3.88
C GLY A 74 21.03 0.68 -3.81
N PHE A 75 20.24 0.94 -2.77
CA PHE A 75 18.95 0.29 -2.58
C PHE A 75 17.89 0.88 -3.52
N ILE A 76 17.18 -0.01 -4.22
CA ILE A 76 16.10 0.32 -5.13
C ILE A 76 14.83 -0.35 -4.64
N ILE A 77 13.79 0.47 -4.42
CA ILE A 77 12.43 0.03 -4.11
C ILE A 77 11.55 0.61 -5.20
N ARG A 78 10.96 -0.23 -6.07
CA ARG A 78 10.09 0.28 -7.16
C ARG A 78 8.81 0.92 -6.64
N GLY A 79 8.34 0.49 -5.47
CA GLY A 79 7.25 1.15 -4.77
C GLY A 79 6.89 0.43 -3.47
N GLY A 80 6.45 1.21 -2.49
CA GLY A 80 5.80 0.67 -1.30
C GLY A 80 4.39 0.15 -1.62
N ARG A 81 3.91 -0.78 -0.80
CA ARG A 81 2.54 -1.28 -0.84
C ARG A 81 1.93 -1.15 0.54
N GLU A 82 0.94 -0.27 0.64
CA GLU A 82 0.10 -0.17 1.80
C GLU A 82 -0.95 -1.28 1.74
N MET A 83 -1.17 -1.95 2.87
CA MET A 83 -2.13 -3.05 3.01
C MET A 83 -3.18 -2.66 4.05
N GLU A 84 -4.32 -3.34 4.02
CA GLU A 84 -5.37 -3.11 5.01
C GLU A 84 -6.06 -4.42 5.40
N GLU A 85 -6.73 -4.38 6.55
CA GLU A 85 -7.32 -5.55 7.21
C GLU A 85 -8.32 -6.33 6.32
N HIS A 86 -9.00 -5.66 5.38
CA HIS A 86 -9.97 -6.26 4.46
C HIS A 86 -9.40 -6.63 3.09
N PHE A 87 -8.10 -6.87 2.97
CA PHE A 87 -7.53 -7.60 1.83
C PHE A 87 -7.84 -9.11 1.95
N GLU A 88 -9.14 -9.44 1.92
CA GLU A 88 -9.70 -10.77 2.27
C GLU A 88 -8.96 -11.94 1.60
N CYS A 89 -8.79 -11.90 0.27
CA CYS A 89 -8.13 -12.97 -0.46
C CYS A 89 -6.62 -13.05 -0.19
N LEU A 90 -5.99 -11.92 0.11
CA LEU A 90 -4.57 -11.88 0.42
C LEU A 90 -4.31 -12.48 1.79
N TRP A 91 -5.12 -12.14 2.79
CA TRP A 91 -4.97 -12.71 4.13
C TRP A 91 -5.37 -14.18 4.18
N ASP A 92 -6.32 -14.62 3.35
CA ASP A 92 -6.55 -16.05 3.13
C ASP A 92 -5.29 -16.75 2.57
N LEU A 93 -4.57 -16.14 1.63
CA LEU A 93 -3.32 -16.69 1.12
C LEU A 93 -2.22 -16.69 2.21
N TYR A 94 -1.96 -15.54 2.82
CA TYR A 94 -0.77 -15.33 3.67
C TYR A 94 -0.82 -16.07 5.01
N ARG A 95 -2.00 -16.43 5.51
CA ARG A 95 -2.11 -17.35 6.67
C ARG A 95 -1.56 -18.75 6.41
N SER A 96 -1.35 -19.11 5.14
CA SER A 96 -0.82 -20.43 4.73
C SER A 96 0.63 -20.39 4.24
N ILE A 97 1.22 -19.20 4.14
CA ILE A 97 2.63 -19.03 3.76
C ILE A 97 3.44 -18.94 5.06
N PRO A 98 4.43 -19.81 5.30
CA PRO A 98 5.29 -19.72 6.48
C PRO A 98 6.09 -18.41 6.52
N SER A 99 6.24 -17.83 7.70
CA SER A 99 7.17 -16.73 7.93
C SER A 99 8.62 -17.20 7.76
N LEU A 100 9.47 -16.31 7.28
CA LEU A 100 10.92 -16.53 7.18
C LEU A 100 11.67 -16.06 8.45
N GLU A 101 11.06 -15.17 9.23
CA GLU A 101 11.66 -14.52 10.39
C GLU A 101 11.20 -15.14 11.71
N VAL A 102 9.93 -15.56 11.80
CA VAL A 102 9.35 -16.14 13.01
C VAL A 102 9.02 -17.62 12.79
N GLU A 103 9.78 -18.49 13.48
CA GLU A 103 9.59 -19.94 13.39
C GLU A 103 8.19 -20.35 13.85
N GLY A 104 7.53 -21.20 13.06
CA GLY A 104 6.19 -21.73 13.37
C GLY A 104 5.03 -20.76 13.13
N ALA A 105 5.29 -19.53 12.66
CA ALA A 105 4.28 -18.54 12.33
C ALA A 105 4.02 -18.47 10.82
N SER A 106 2.84 -17.97 10.43
CA SER A 106 2.57 -17.58 9.04
C SER A 106 2.98 -16.11 8.79
N VAL A 107 3.07 -15.72 7.51
CA VAL A 107 3.26 -14.31 7.13
C VAL A 107 2.14 -13.43 7.66
N LEU A 108 0.90 -13.93 7.73
CA LEU A 108 -0.20 -13.19 8.36
C LEU A 108 0.05 -12.95 9.85
N ASP A 109 0.53 -13.95 10.58
CA ASP A 109 0.77 -13.82 12.03
C ASP A 109 1.85 -12.78 12.30
N GLU A 110 2.98 -12.86 11.58
CA GLU A 110 4.06 -11.87 11.65
C GLU A 110 3.57 -10.46 11.37
N PHE A 111 2.85 -10.27 10.25
CA PHE A 111 2.31 -8.97 9.85
C PHE A 111 1.32 -8.42 10.88
N TYR A 112 0.43 -9.28 11.39
CA TYR A 112 -0.58 -8.91 12.37
C TYR A 112 0.05 -8.47 13.71
N TRP A 113 1.06 -9.18 14.20
CA TRP A 113 1.74 -8.80 15.44
C TRP A 113 2.51 -7.48 15.28
N LEU A 114 3.23 -7.32 14.16
CA LEU A 114 3.95 -6.09 13.87
C LEU A 114 3.04 -4.86 13.87
N ASP A 115 1.92 -4.91 13.14
CA ASP A 115 0.97 -3.79 13.07
C ASP A 115 0.27 -3.49 14.40
N LYS A 116 0.22 -4.46 15.32
CA LYS A 116 -0.32 -4.24 16.68
C LYS A 116 0.72 -3.62 17.61
N ASP A 117 1.97 -4.05 17.49
CA ASP A 117 3.07 -3.55 18.31
C ASP A 117 3.48 -2.13 17.88
N ASP A 118 3.42 -1.83 16.57
CA ASP A 118 3.73 -0.51 16.01
C ASP A 118 2.63 -0.01 15.03
N PRO A 119 1.52 0.54 15.54
CA PRO A 119 0.38 0.92 14.70
C PRO A 119 0.70 2.16 13.83
N ASN A 120 0.67 1.96 12.51
CA ASN A 120 0.94 3.00 11.54
C ASN A 120 0.01 4.23 11.67
N SER A 121 0.60 5.43 11.72
CA SER A 121 -0.12 6.70 11.66
C SER A 121 0.78 7.84 11.20
N SER A 122 0.19 8.87 10.58
CA SER A 122 0.93 10.06 10.13
C SER A 122 0.76 11.21 11.12
N LEU A 123 1.88 11.78 11.56
CA LEU A 123 1.92 13.02 12.35
C LEU A 123 1.89 14.28 11.48
N GLN A 124 2.31 14.16 10.22
CA GLN A 124 2.37 15.25 9.26
C GLN A 124 2.13 14.71 7.85
N ARG A 125 0.89 14.85 7.35
CA ARG A 125 0.51 14.27 6.06
C ARG A 125 0.97 15.10 4.86
N ALA A 126 1.08 16.41 5.02
CA ALA A 126 1.43 17.34 3.95
C ALA A 126 2.30 18.48 4.47
N THR A 127 3.23 18.94 3.63
CA THR A 127 4.06 20.12 3.91
C THR A 127 4.05 21.07 2.72
N VAL A 128 4.26 22.35 3.01
CA VAL A 128 4.37 23.45 2.05
C VAL A 128 5.60 24.30 2.40
N ASN A 129 5.98 25.25 1.53
CA ASN A 129 7.02 26.24 1.81
C ASN A 129 8.31 25.64 2.43
N CYS A 130 8.85 24.60 1.80
CA CYS A 130 10.07 23.91 2.21
C CYS A 130 10.01 23.27 3.62
N GLY A 131 8.93 22.52 3.90
CA GLY A 131 8.82 21.66 5.10
C GLY A 131 7.94 22.21 6.21
N GLN A 132 7.26 23.34 5.98
CA GLN A 132 6.26 23.88 6.91
C GLN A 132 4.99 23.02 6.86
N ASN A 133 4.27 22.96 7.98
CA ASN A 133 2.98 22.27 8.04
C ASN A 133 2.02 22.87 7.00
N ALA A 134 1.36 22.02 6.22
CA ALA A 134 0.36 22.45 5.26
C ALA A 134 -0.96 22.90 5.92
N HIS A 135 -1.10 22.74 7.24
CA HIS A 135 -2.26 23.10 8.05
C HIS A 135 -3.57 22.51 7.51
N THR A 136 -3.48 21.27 7.01
CA THR A 136 -4.65 20.55 6.54
C THR A 136 -5.48 19.95 7.68
N ASP A 137 -4.90 19.87 8.88
CA ASP A 137 -5.51 19.52 10.17
C ASP A 137 -6.36 18.24 10.16
N GLY A 138 -6.07 17.32 9.24
CA GLY A 138 -6.87 16.11 9.02
C GLY A 138 -8.27 16.36 8.46
N LEU A 139 -8.59 17.60 8.07
CA LEU A 139 -9.86 17.99 7.49
C LEU A 139 -9.86 17.78 5.98
N PHE A 140 -11.03 17.42 5.44
CA PHE A 140 -11.23 17.20 4.01
C PHE A 140 -11.51 18.47 3.19
N THR A 141 -11.88 19.56 3.86
CA THR A 141 -12.17 20.88 3.24
C THR A 141 -13.09 20.82 2.01
N LEU A 142 -14.09 19.93 2.05
CA LEU A 142 -15.09 19.82 1.00
C LEU A 142 -16.18 20.88 1.17
N SER A 143 -16.36 21.72 0.16
CA SER A 143 -17.49 22.65 0.08
C SER A 143 -18.83 21.91 -0.01
N GLU A 144 -19.95 22.60 0.21
CA GLU A 144 -21.28 22.00 0.03
C GLU A 144 -21.49 21.48 -1.39
N GLN A 145 -20.94 22.16 -2.40
CA GLN A 145 -21.01 21.74 -3.79
C GLN A 145 -20.18 20.47 -4.02
N ALA A 146 -18.93 20.43 -3.54
CA ALA A 146 -18.08 19.24 -3.63
C ALA A 146 -18.70 18.03 -2.89
N GLN A 147 -19.35 18.26 -1.75
CA GLN A 147 -20.09 17.21 -1.03
C GLN A 147 -21.25 16.65 -1.87
N LYS A 148 -22.04 17.51 -2.53
CA LYS A 148 -23.11 17.08 -3.44
C LYS A 148 -22.56 16.28 -4.62
N GLU A 149 -21.41 16.71 -5.18
CA GLU A 149 -20.72 15.99 -6.26
C GLU A 149 -20.29 14.59 -5.82
N ILE A 150 -19.69 14.45 -4.63
CA ILE A 150 -19.30 13.14 -4.09
C ILE A 150 -20.53 12.25 -3.86
N ILE A 151 -21.63 12.77 -3.31
CA ILE A 151 -22.86 12.00 -3.11
C ILE A 151 -23.43 11.53 -4.45
N LYS A 152 -23.53 12.43 -5.44
CA LYS A 152 -23.98 12.10 -6.79
C LYS A 152 -23.08 11.04 -7.42
N PHE A 153 -21.77 11.19 -7.29
CA PHE A 153 -20.77 10.24 -7.78
C PHE A 153 -20.89 8.88 -7.10
N PHE A 154 -21.09 8.86 -5.79
CA PHE A 154 -21.27 7.63 -5.01
C PHE A 154 -22.51 6.85 -5.47
N LEU A 155 -23.62 7.56 -5.73
CA LEU A 155 -24.90 6.98 -6.15
C LEU A 155 -25.00 6.69 -7.65
N ALA A 156 -24.15 7.29 -8.49
CA ALA A 156 -24.14 7.03 -9.93
C ALA A 156 -23.98 5.52 -10.24
N THR A 157 -24.44 5.06 -11.39
CA THR A 157 -24.17 3.68 -11.81
C THR A 157 -22.70 3.52 -12.24
N ARG A 158 -22.25 2.28 -12.43
CA ARG A 158 -20.90 2.05 -12.99
C ARG A 158 -20.84 2.52 -14.44
N GLN A 159 -21.89 2.24 -15.20
CA GLN A 159 -22.08 2.62 -16.59
C GLN A 159 -21.99 4.14 -16.77
N ASP A 160 -22.57 4.91 -15.84
CA ASP A 160 -22.49 6.37 -15.88
C ASP A 160 -21.06 6.91 -15.78
N MET A 161 -20.11 6.14 -15.24
CA MET A 161 -18.71 6.54 -15.03
C MET A 161 -17.72 5.91 -16.03
N GLU A 162 -18.19 5.00 -16.88
CA GLU A 162 -17.36 4.36 -17.90
C GLU A 162 -16.81 5.40 -18.89
N ASN A 163 -15.53 5.25 -19.25
CA ASN A 163 -14.81 6.11 -20.20
C ASN A 163 -14.82 7.62 -19.85
N LYS A 164 -15.06 7.98 -18.58
CA LYS A 164 -14.97 9.36 -18.10
C LYS A 164 -13.70 9.60 -17.32
N ARG A 165 -13.17 10.81 -17.44
CA ARG A 165 -12.08 11.34 -16.62
C ARG A 165 -12.62 11.93 -15.32
N ILE A 166 -11.79 11.98 -14.29
CA ILE A 166 -12.15 12.58 -13.00
C ILE A 166 -12.54 14.06 -13.17
N THR A 167 -11.83 14.81 -14.02
CA THR A 167 -12.16 16.21 -14.36
C THR A 167 -13.48 16.40 -15.11
N GLU A 168 -14.06 15.34 -15.68
CA GLU A 168 -15.36 15.41 -16.36
C GLU A 168 -16.53 15.17 -15.40
N VAL A 169 -16.22 14.73 -14.17
CA VAL A 169 -17.20 14.36 -13.15
C VAL A 169 -17.18 15.30 -11.95
N PHE A 170 -16.00 15.82 -11.60
CA PHE A 170 -15.79 16.70 -10.46
C PHE A 170 -15.37 18.11 -10.87
N GLY A 171 -15.86 19.11 -10.13
CA GLY A 171 -15.51 20.51 -10.33
C GLY A 171 -14.22 20.94 -9.63
N GLU A 172 -13.84 22.19 -9.86
CA GLU A 172 -12.62 22.80 -9.28
C GLU A 172 -12.65 22.81 -7.74
N GLU A 173 -13.81 23.01 -7.11
CA GLU A 173 -13.95 22.98 -5.65
C GLU A 173 -13.60 21.61 -5.05
N PHE A 174 -13.91 20.52 -5.76
CA PHE A 174 -13.49 19.19 -5.34
C PHE A 174 -11.98 19.01 -5.55
N LEU A 175 -11.46 19.39 -6.72
CA LEU A 175 -10.05 19.21 -7.09
C LEU A 175 -9.09 20.09 -6.26
N SER A 176 -9.58 21.15 -5.64
CA SER A 176 -8.82 22.01 -4.73
C SER A 176 -8.93 21.61 -3.25
N SER A 177 -9.75 20.61 -2.92
CA SER A 177 -9.97 20.16 -1.54
C SER A 177 -8.79 19.35 -0.98
N ASN A 178 -8.66 19.34 0.35
CA ASN A 178 -7.72 18.47 1.05
C ASN A 178 -8.06 17.00 0.85
N PHE A 179 -9.36 16.68 0.66
CA PHE A 179 -9.79 15.33 0.27
C PHE A 179 -9.06 14.87 -1.00
N TRP A 180 -9.09 15.68 -2.06
CA TRP A 180 -8.44 15.32 -3.32
C TRP A 180 -6.92 15.24 -3.17
N LEU A 181 -6.30 16.15 -2.41
CA LEU A 181 -4.88 16.10 -2.07
C LEU A 181 -4.50 14.75 -1.45
N TYR A 182 -5.22 14.31 -0.41
CA TYR A 182 -4.96 13.04 0.25
C TYR A 182 -5.21 11.88 -0.71
N TRP A 183 -6.37 11.85 -1.37
CA TRP A 183 -6.78 10.76 -2.22
C TRP A 183 -5.83 10.53 -3.39
N ARG A 184 -5.50 11.61 -4.13
CA ARG A 184 -4.66 11.51 -5.32
C ARG A 184 -3.23 11.09 -4.99
N THR A 185 -2.71 11.53 -3.85
CA THR A 185 -1.33 11.21 -3.45
C THR A 185 -1.22 9.83 -2.79
N MET A 186 -2.23 9.37 -2.06
CA MET A 186 -2.25 8.00 -1.50
C MET A 186 -2.40 6.94 -2.59
N PHE A 187 -3.28 7.17 -3.56
CA PHE A 187 -3.61 6.19 -4.60
C PHE A 187 -3.01 6.50 -5.98
N ALA A 188 -2.13 7.50 -6.05
CA ALA A 188 -1.49 7.96 -7.29
C ALA A 188 -2.49 8.28 -8.44
N PHE A 189 -3.67 8.80 -8.11
CA PHE A 189 -4.60 9.28 -9.14
C PHE A 189 -4.09 10.57 -9.79
N GLN A 190 -4.33 10.67 -11.09
CA GLN A 190 -4.19 11.91 -11.86
C GLN A 190 -5.57 12.37 -12.31
N ASP A 191 -5.69 13.65 -12.61
CA ASP A 191 -6.99 14.27 -12.90
C ASP A 191 -7.63 13.70 -14.19
N TRP A 192 -6.81 13.17 -15.11
CA TRP A 192 -7.26 12.50 -16.34
C TRP A 192 -7.49 10.97 -16.19
N HIS A 193 -7.33 10.40 -15.00
CA HIS A 193 -7.58 8.97 -14.79
C HIS A 193 -9.08 8.63 -14.83
N SER A 194 -9.36 7.33 -14.90
CA SER A 194 -10.71 6.75 -14.93
C SER A 194 -11.53 7.15 -13.70
N ALA A 195 -12.66 7.81 -13.94
CA ALA A 195 -13.65 8.11 -12.92
C ALA A 195 -14.31 6.82 -12.39
N LEU A 196 -14.46 5.79 -13.22
CA LEU A 196 -14.96 4.49 -12.78
C LEU A 196 -14.04 3.87 -11.73
N GLU A 197 -12.72 3.92 -11.94
CA GLU A 197 -11.78 3.36 -10.98
C GLU A 197 -11.81 4.12 -9.65
N MET A 198 -11.85 5.45 -9.70
CA MET A 198 -12.04 6.27 -8.50
C MET A 198 -13.34 5.93 -7.76
N LYS A 199 -14.43 5.64 -8.48
CA LYS A 199 -15.71 5.21 -7.88
C LYS A 199 -15.55 3.88 -7.16
N LEU A 200 -14.88 2.92 -7.79
CA LEU A 200 -14.62 1.61 -7.19
C LEU A 200 -13.78 1.75 -5.91
N TYR A 201 -12.75 2.60 -5.90
CA TYR A 201 -11.98 2.90 -4.70
C TYR A 201 -12.83 3.55 -3.61
N LEU A 202 -13.68 4.53 -3.96
CA LEU A 202 -14.56 5.20 -3.00
C LEU A 202 -15.50 4.19 -2.31
N HIS A 203 -16.10 3.28 -3.08
CA HIS A 203 -16.92 2.19 -2.54
C HIS A 203 -16.10 1.19 -1.73
N ARG A 204 -14.89 0.84 -2.20
CA ARG A 204 -14.02 -0.17 -1.59
C ARG A 204 -13.47 0.26 -0.23
N PHE A 205 -13.14 1.54 -0.07
CA PHE A 205 -12.47 2.07 1.12
C PHE A 205 -13.35 2.97 1.97
N ILE A 206 -14.68 3.01 1.74
CA ILE A 206 -15.59 3.91 2.47
C ILE A 206 -15.49 3.79 4.00
N ARG A 207 -15.23 2.58 4.49
CA ARG A 207 -15.10 2.30 5.93
C ARG A 207 -13.90 3.00 6.56
N GLN A 208 -12.83 3.22 5.79
CA GLN A 208 -11.62 3.87 6.27
C GLN A 208 -11.84 5.37 6.55
N PHE A 209 -12.84 6.01 5.96
CA PHE A 209 -13.20 7.40 6.30
C PHE A 209 -13.69 7.57 7.74
N ARG A 210 -14.27 6.51 8.34
CA ARG A 210 -14.73 6.57 9.74
C ARG A 210 -13.58 6.43 10.73
N SER A 211 -12.52 5.70 10.39
CA SER A 211 -11.36 5.49 11.26
C SER A 211 -10.61 6.79 11.57
N GLY A 212 -10.68 7.79 10.68
CA GLY A 212 -10.18 9.14 10.97
C GLY A 212 -10.85 9.83 12.16
N SER A 213 -12.09 9.46 12.52
CA SER A 213 -12.85 10.14 13.58
C SER A 213 -12.51 9.74 15.02
N HIS A 214 -11.78 8.63 15.22
CA HIS A 214 -11.30 8.24 16.57
C HIS A 214 -9.87 8.72 16.87
N ARG A 215 -9.16 9.29 15.88
CA ARG A 215 -7.87 9.98 16.08
C ARG A 215 -7.86 11.45 15.66
N TYR A 216 -8.93 11.96 15.03
CA TYR A 216 -9.05 13.37 14.67
C TYR A 216 -10.41 13.92 15.12
N PRO A 217 -10.44 14.97 15.98
CA PRO A 217 -11.68 15.55 16.51
C PRO A 217 -12.30 16.48 15.47
N ALA A 218 -12.83 15.93 14.38
CA ALA A 218 -13.45 16.70 13.30
C ALA A 218 -14.93 16.35 13.12
N PHE A 219 -15.65 16.18 14.23
CA PHE A 219 -17.12 16.24 14.28
C PHE A 219 -17.52 16.75 15.68
N ARG A 220 -17.10 17.96 16.03
CA ARG A 220 -17.72 18.72 17.11
C ARG A 220 -18.34 19.98 16.54
N SER A 221 -19.66 20.01 16.49
CA SER A 221 -20.42 21.23 16.36
C SER A 221 -20.25 22.08 17.63
N GLY A 222 -19.74 23.30 17.46
CA GLY A 222 -20.00 24.45 18.33
C GLY A 222 -19.50 24.43 19.78
N SER A 223 -18.38 25.12 20.01
CA SER A 223 -18.09 26.10 21.10
C SER A 223 -16.66 25.94 21.67
N PRO A 224 -15.87 27.03 21.79
CA PRO A 224 -14.51 26.96 22.33
C PRO A 224 -14.47 27.27 23.83
N SER A 225 -13.61 26.58 24.57
CA SER A 225 -13.12 27.05 25.88
C SER A 225 -11.70 26.52 26.13
N PRO A 226 -10.83 27.26 26.86
CA PRO A 226 -9.43 27.41 26.48
C PRO A 226 -8.41 26.66 27.35
N ALA A 227 -7.20 26.63 26.80
CA ALA A 227 -5.88 26.64 27.45
C ALA A 227 -5.23 25.30 27.86
N GLY A 228 -3.96 25.18 27.42
CA GLY A 228 -3.00 24.14 27.79
C GLY A 228 -1.71 24.30 26.99
N HIS A 229 -0.97 25.39 27.25
CA HIS A 229 0.36 25.63 26.68
C HIS A 229 1.35 24.54 27.05
N HIS A 230 2.15 24.06 26.08
CA HIS A 230 3.59 23.84 26.27
C HIS A 230 4.32 23.88 24.92
N LEU A 231 5.04 24.98 24.68
CA LEU A 231 6.05 25.11 23.64
C LEU A 231 7.34 24.39 24.09
N SER A 232 7.98 23.66 23.18
CA SER A 232 9.44 23.50 23.25
C SER A 232 10.07 23.68 21.86
N ARG A 233 11.20 24.39 21.87
CA ARG A 233 11.92 25.02 20.75
C ARG A 233 12.46 24.03 19.72
N ALA A 234 12.28 24.31 18.44
CA ALA A 234 13.15 23.80 17.38
C ALA A 234 14.40 24.69 17.24
N LYS A 235 15.59 24.08 17.25
CA LYS A 235 16.85 24.73 16.86
C LYS A 235 17.07 24.50 15.36
N SER A 236 17.33 25.61 14.66
CA SER A 236 17.79 25.66 13.27
C SER A 236 19.15 25.00 13.09
N CYS A 237 19.33 24.26 11.99
CA CYS A 237 20.63 23.94 11.42
C CYS A 237 20.62 24.36 9.94
N GLU A 238 21.36 25.42 9.64
CA GLU A 238 21.66 25.88 8.28
C GLU A 238 22.71 24.98 7.62
N GLY A 239 22.45 24.54 6.39
CA GLY A 239 23.43 23.88 5.53
C GLY A 239 23.18 24.25 4.07
N ARG A 240 24.04 25.10 3.49
CA ARG A 240 24.02 25.47 2.07
C ARG A 240 24.35 24.26 1.20
N LEU A 241 23.48 23.92 0.26
CA LEU A 241 23.77 23.04 -0.87
C LEU A 241 23.74 23.86 -2.16
N HIS A 242 24.85 23.82 -2.89
CA HIS A 242 25.01 24.46 -4.20
C HIS A 242 24.14 23.75 -5.25
N LEU A 243 23.30 24.50 -5.94
CA LEU A 243 22.44 24.04 -7.02
C LEU A 243 23.22 23.93 -8.33
N VAL A 244 23.26 22.74 -8.93
CA VAL A 244 23.57 22.54 -10.35
C VAL A 244 22.24 22.29 -11.07
N PRO A 245 21.90 23.01 -12.15
CA PRO A 245 20.60 22.84 -12.81
C PRO A 245 20.55 21.55 -13.64
N PRO A 246 19.46 20.75 -13.57
CA PRO A 246 19.31 19.57 -14.42
C PRO A 246 18.87 19.96 -15.85
N ARG A 247 19.45 19.27 -16.85
CA ARG A 247 18.95 19.27 -18.24
C ARG A 247 17.60 18.54 -18.32
N PRO A 248 16.72 18.90 -19.27
CA PRO A 248 15.42 18.26 -19.41
C PRO A 248 15.55 16.79 -19.89
N PRO A 249 14.75 15.86 -19.36
CA PRO A 249 14.73 14.48 -19.84
C PRO A 249 13.93 14.33 -21.14
N ALA A 250 14.32 13.35 -21.95
CA ALA A 250 13.64 12.96 -23.19
C ALA A 250 12.29 12.23 -22.91
N PRO A 251 11.36 12.19 -23.88
CA PRO A 251 10.02 11.64 -23.66
C PRO A 251 10.06 10.10 -23.59
N GLY A 252 9.61 9.52 -22.47
CA GLY A 252 9.46 8.06 -22.33
C GLY A 252 9.60 7.46 -20.92
N ALA A 253 9.91 8.24 -19.88
CA ALA A 253 10.06 7.70 -18.52
C ALA A 253 8.72 7.71 -17.76
N TRP A 254 8.20 6.51 -17.49
CA TRP A 254 6.99 6.25 -16.71
C TRP A 254 7.20 6.50 -15.21
N LEU A 255 6.10 6.82 -14.52
CA LEU A 255 6.03 7.35 -13.15
C LEU A 255 6.77 6.50 -12.11
N HIS A 256 7.61 7.16 -11.30
CA HIS A 256 8.07 6.69 -10.00
C HIS A 256 7.16 7.25 -8.91
N ALA A 257 6.54 6.38 -8.11
CA ALA A 257 5.85 6.76 -6.89
C ALA A 257 6.80 6.58 -5.70
N ALA A 258 7.09 7.66 -4.99
CA ALA A 258 7.80 7.64 -3.72
C ALA A 258 6.83 7.36 -2.57
N ALA A 259 7.22 6.48 -1.67
CA ALA A 259 6.73 6.45 -0.30
C ALA A 259 7.95 6.36 0.61
N PHE A 260 8.14 7.38 1.45
CA PHE A 260 9.04 7.34 2.60
C PHE A 260 8.14 7.38 3.84
N CYS A 261 8.14 6.29 4.61
CA CYS A 261 7.72 6.36 6.01
C CYS A 261 8.97 6.70 6.83
N SER A 262 9.01 7.88 7.43
CA SER A 262 10.06 8.26 8.38
C SER A 262 9.63 7.86 9.78
N ASP A 263 10.32 6.89 10.36
CA ASP A 263 10.18 6.49 11.75
C ASP A 263 10.73 7.59 12.68
N ALA A 264 9.85 8.45 13.18
CA ALA A 264 10.26 9.62 13.97
C ALA A 264 10.42 9.34 15.47
N HIS A 265 9.99 8.18 16.00
CA HIS A 265 9.92 7.96 17.45
C HIS A 265 10.40 6.57 17.93
N SER A 266 11.49 6.06 17.36
CA SER A 266 12.26 4.99 18.03
C SER A 266 13.31 5.62 18.97
N PRO A 267 13.42 5.17 20.24
CA PRO A 267 14.37 5.70 21.22
C PRO A 267 15.85 5.33 20.93
N LEU A 268 16.12 4.69 19.79
CA LEU A 268 17.44 4.22 19.41
C LEU A 268 18.27 5.29 18.70
N PRO A 269 19.61 5.29 18.90
CA PRO A 269 20.53 6.07 18.09
C PRO A 269 20.30 5.85 16.59
N TYR A 270 20.48 6.89 15.77
CA TYR A 270 20.27 6.83 14.32
C TYR A 270 21.09 5.71 13.63
N SER A 271 22.29 5.41 14.12
CA SER A 271 23.12 4.29 13.66
C SER A 271 22.41 2.94 13.78
N ASP A 272 21.66 2.73 14.85
CA ASP A 272 21.04 1.46 15.19
C ASP A 272 19.70 1.26 14.45
N ARG A 273 19.04 2.37 14.09
CA ARG A 273 17.86 2.38 13.20
C ARG A 273 18.21 1.97 11.77
N VAL A 274 19.31 2.52 11.26
CA VAL A 274 19.85 2.14 9.94
C VAL A 274 20.31 0.68 9.97
N GLN A 275 20.89 0.22 11.08
CA GLN A 275 21.32 -1.17 11.24
C GLN A 275 20.14 -2.15 11.27
N ARG A 276 19.01 -1.85 11.93
CA ARG A 276 17.80 -2.71 11.89
C ARG A 276 17.15 -2.82 10.52
N ASN A 277 16.95 -1.70 9.83
CA ASN A 277 16.43 -1.73 8.45
C ASN A 277 17.42 -2.43 7.50
N ARG A 278 18.73 -2.28 7.76
CA ARG A 278 19.78 -3.02 7.08
C ARG A 278 19.72 -4.52 7.37
N ASP A 279 19.45 -4.93 8.61
CA ASP A 279 19.38 -6.34 9.01
C ASP A 279 18.07 -7.00 8.49
N PHE A 280 16.95 -6.27 8.43
CA PHE A 280 15.70 -6.70 7.77
C PHE A 280 15.89 -6.98 6.26
N VAL A 281 16.61 -6.09 5.56
CA VAL A 281 16.91 -6.26 4.13
C VAL A 281 18.04 -7.28 3.87
N LEU A 282 18.97 -7.48 4.81
CA LEU A 282 20.08 -8.43 4.66
C LEU A 282 19.69 -9.87 5.01
N ASN A 283 18.86 -10.09 6.05
CA ASN A 283 18.44 -11.42 6.46
C ASN A 283 17.48 -12.07 5.45
N SER A 284 16.60 -11.27 4.84
CA SER A 284 15.74 -11.71 3.73
C SER A 284 16.54 -12.19 2.51
N GLN A 285 17.71 -11.60 2.23
CA GLN A 285 18.52 -11.94 1.05
C GLN A 285 19.63 -12.98 1.30
N GLN A 286 20.18 -13.11 2.51
CA GLN A 286 21.24 -14.10 2.77
C GLN A 286 20.73 -15.55 2.86
N ARG A 287 19.43 -15.77 3.14
CA ARG A 287 18.84 -17.12 3.17
C ARG A 287 18.48 -17.67 1.79
N GLU A 288 18.24 -16.82 0.79
CA GLU A 288 17.98 -17.22 -0.59
C GLU A 288 19.20 -17.92 -1.25
N VAL A 289 20.42 -17.64 -0.79
CA VAL A 289 21.65 -18.22 -1.37
C VAL A 289 22.02 -19.57 -0.76
N ARG A 290 21.55 -19.91 0.46
CA ARG A 290 21.97 -21.15 1.14
C ARG A 290 21.04 -22.35 0.93
N HIS A 291 19.79 -22.16 0.49
CA HIS A 291 18.84 -23.26 0.32
C HIS A 291 18.63 -23.74 -1.13
N ILE A 292 19.37 -23.21 -2.10
CA ILE A 292 19.32 -23.64 -3.52
C ILE A 292 20.53 -24.54 -3.88
N GLY A 293 21.25 -25.05 -2.88
CA GLY A 293 22.45 -25.85 -3.10
C GLY A 293 22.61 -26.97 -2.07
N GLU A 294 21.61 -27.84 -1.95
CA GLU A 294 21.71 -29.25 -1.51
C GLU A 294 20.29 -29.81 -1.40
N GLY A 295 19.88 -30.60 -2.40
CA GLY A 295 18.55 -31.21 -2.51
C GLY A 295 18.23 -31.65 -3.92
#